data_AF-A0A847UGY9-F1
#
_entry.id   AF-A0A847UGY9-F1
#
_cell.length_a   1.000
_cell.length_b   1.000
_cell.length_c   1.000
_cell.angle_alpha   90.00
_cell.angle_beta   90.00
_cell.angle_gamma   90.00
#
_symmetry.space_group_name_H-M   'P 1'
#
loop_
_entity.id
_entity.type
_entity.pdbx_description
1 polymer ?
#
loop_
_entity_poly.entity_id
_entity_poly.type
_entity_poly.pdbx_seq_one_letter_code
_entity_poly.pdbx_strand_id
1 'polypeptide(L)'
;MSEHTEFISSFAQIEAYMDKNDLVERLQAEMGYSATEASRIVDALMESLTESLSSGDKITLPGIGTMAVVDRPSRRERHPQPGQEQEFLTRRKVKFSPGKRLKDALMSLDFITRDLE
;
A
#
# COMPACT_ATOMS: atom_id res chain seq x y z
N MET A 1 45.21 -2.35 1.88
CA MET A 1 45.01 -1.24 2.84
C MET A 1 44.54 -0.06 2.01
N SER A 2 43.39 0.56 2.18
CA SER A 2 42.36 0.40 3.22
C SER A 2 41.07 1.14 2.83
N GLU A 3 40.85 1.50 1.56
CA GLU A 3 39.83 2.53 1.25
C GLU A 3 38.79 2.11 0.21
N HIS A 4 39.05 1.09 -0.61
CA HIS A 4 38.09 0.68 -1.65
C HIS A 4 37.08 -0.38 -1.22
N THR A 5 37.31 -1.08 -0.11
CA THR A 5 36.38 -2.11 0.39
C THR A 5 35.32 -1.54 1.34
N GLU A 6 35.55 -0.37 1.94
CA GLU A 6 34.59 0.22 2.90
C GLU A 6 33.48 1.05 2.23
N PHE A 7 33.65 1.46 0.96
CA PHE A 7 32.73 2.41 0.33
C PHE A 7 31.48 1.78 -0.31
N ILE A 8 31.48 0.48 -0.63
CA ILE A 8 30.31 -0.17 -1.25
C ILE A 8 29.59 -1.12 -0.27
N SER A 9 30.13 -1.28 0.95
CA SER A 9 29.39 -1.88 2.07
C SER A 9 28.38 -0.91 2.71
N SER A 10 28.40 0.37 2.33
CA SER A 10 27.52 1.43 2.89
C SER A 10 26.23 1.65 2.10
N PHE A 11 25.97 0.86 1.06
CA PHE A 11 24.69 0.87 0.30
C PHE A 11 23.71 -0.20 0.81
N ALA A 12 23.82 -0.60 2.07
CA ALA A 12 22.70 -1.19 2.79
C ALA A 12 21.75 -0.04 3.16
N GLN A 13 21.05 0.46 2.14
CA GLN A 13 19.82 1.19 2.35
C GLN A 13 18.90 0.25 3.11
N ILE A 14 18.73 0.50 4.41
CA ILE A 14 17.67 -0.10 5.22
C ILE A 14 16.38 0.44 4.61
N GLU A 15 15.81 -0.30 3.66
CA GLU A 15 14.44 -0.08 3.22
C GLU A 15 13.56 -0.46 4.40
N ALA A 16 13.16 0.54 5.21
CA ALA A 16 12.14 0.39 6.23
C ALA A 16 10.79 0.12 5.55
N TYR A 17 10.60 -1.14 5.15
CA TYR A 17 9.36 -1.66 4.59
C TYR A 17 8.63 -2.45 5.67
N MET A 18 7.33 -2.22 5.78
CA MET A 18 6.47 -2.99 6.69
C MET A 18 5.73 -4.04 5.89
N ASP A 19 5.93 -5.31 6.25
CA ASP A 19 5.27 -6.46 5.63
C ASP A 19 4.11 -7.00 6.50
N LYS A 20 3.55 -8.14 6.12
CA LYS A 20 2.46 -8.78 6.87
C LYS A 20 2.90 -9.23 8.27
N ASN A 21 4.12 -9.76 8.41
CA ASN A 21 4.62 -10.26 9.68
C ASN A 21 4.81 -9.11 10.68
N ASP A 22 5.26 -7.95 10.22
CA ASP A 22 5.36 -6.76 11.06
C ASP A 22 4.00 -6.34 11.63
N LEU A 23 2.92 -6.44 10.84
CA LEU A 23 1.55 -6.19 11.31
C LEU A 23 1.12 -7.21 12.37
N VAL A 24 1.48 -8.48 12.19
CA VAL A 24 1.19 -9.56 13.16
C VAL A 24 1.95 -9.31 14.46
N GLU A 25 3.22 -8.97 14.40
CA GLU A 25 4.03 -8.63 15.58
C GLU A 25 3.49 -7.43 16.34
N ARG A 26 3.05 -6.37 15.65
CA ARG A 26 2.39 -5.22 16.29
C ARG A 26 1.11 -5.62 17.00
N LEU A 27 0.27 -6.47 16.41
CA LEU A 27 -0.94 -6.96 17.06
C LEU A 27 -0.63 -7.80 18.30
N GLN A 28 0.44 -8.61 18.27
CA GLN A 28 0.89 -9.34 19.45
C GLN A 28 1.36 -8.36 20.54
N ALA A 29 2.16 -7.34 20.18
CA ALA A 29 2.73 -6.38 21.12
C ALA A 29 1.69 -5.43 21.75
N GLU A 30 0.76 -4.90 20.94
CA GLU A 30 -0.22 -3.91 21.40
C GLU A 30 -1.46 -4.54 22.04
N MET A 31 -1.88 -5.71 21.55
CA MET A 31 -3.16 -6.32 21.91
C MET A 31 -3.03 -7.67 22.62
N GLY A 32 -1.83 -8.25 22.68
CA GLY A 32 -1.57 -9.52 23.37
C GLY A 32 -2.13 -10.76 22.68
N TYR A 33 -2.53 -10.66 21.41
CA TYR A 33 -2.98 -11.81 20.63
C TYR A 33 -1.87 -12.83 20.45
N SER A 34 -2.21 -14.10 20.28
CA SER A 34 -1.24 -15.08 19.78
C SER A 34 -0.88 -14.80 18.31
N ALA A 35 0.30 -15.24 17.86
CA ALA A 35 0.72 -15.12 16.46
C ALA A 35 -0.32 -15.68 15.48
N THR A 36 -0.97 -16.80 15.84
CA THR A 36 -2.01 -17.42 15.01
C THR A 36 -3.27 -16.57 14.92
N GLU A 37 -3.72 -15.99 16.04
CA GLU A 37 -4.89 -15.10 16.04
C GLU A 37 -4.61 -13.80 15.29
N ALA A 38 -3.46 -13.17 15.55
CA ALA A 38 -3.04 -11.95 14.87
C ALA A 38 -2.92 -12.17 13.35
N SER A 39 -2.33 -13.29 12.90
CA SER A 39 -2.26 -13.63 11.47
C SER A 39 -3.66 -13.77 10.85
N ARG A 40 -4.58 -14.47 11.52
CA ARG A 40 -5.98 -14.61 11.05
C ARG A 40 -6.70 -13.27 10.95
N ILE A 41 -6.48 -12.37 11.90
CA ILE A 41 -7.08 -11.02 11.88
C ILE A 41 -6.58 -10.24 10.66
N VAL A 42 -5.27 -10.27 10.40
CA VAL A 42 -4.67 -9.56 9.26
C VAL A 42 -5.16 -10.15 7.94
N ASP A 43 -5.26 -11.48 7.83
CA ASP A 43 -5.79 -12.15 6.64
C ASP A 43 -7.25 -11.78 6.38
N ALA A 44 -8.10 -11.87 7.41
CA ALA A 44 -9.51 -11.52 7.30
C ALA A 44 -9.71 -10.05 6.89
N LEU A 45 -8.86 -9.14 7.38
CA LEU A 45 -8.85 -7.74 6.95
C LEU A 45 -8.51 -7.61 5.46
N MET A 46 -7.43 -8.25 5.00
CA MET A 46 -7.01 -8.18 3.60
C MET A 46 -8.07 -8.76 2.65
N GLU A 47 -8.69 -9.87 3.03
CA GLU A 47 -9.77 -10.51 2.28
C GLU A 47 -11.00 -9.59 2.20
N SER A 48 -11.47 -9.08 3.34
CA SER A 48 -12.63 -8.18 3.40
C SER A 48 -12.44 -6.91 2.56
N LEU A 49 -11.24 -6.32 2.57
CA LEU A 49 -10.89 -5.17 1.73
C LEU A 49 -10.90 -5.52 0.24
N THR A 50 -10.37 -6.69 -0.11
CA THR A 50 -10.30 -7.17 -1.49
C THR A 50 -11.70 -7.43 -2.05
N GLU A 51 -12.54 -8.14 -1.30
CA GLU A 51 -13.92 -8.43 -1.68
C GLU A 51 -14.71 -7.14 -1.91
N SER A 52 -14.70 -6.23 -0.92
CA SER A 52 -15.40 -4.95 -0.99
C SER A 52 -14.96 -4.13 -2.22
N LEU A 53 -13.66 -3.98 -2.45
CA LEU A 53 -13.17 -3.24 -3.63
C LEU A 53 -13.50 -3.97 -4.93
N SER A 54 -13.43 -5.30 -4.98
CA SER A 54 -13.74 -6.07 -6.19
C SER A 54 -15.21 -5.91 -6.63
N SER A 55 -16.11 -5.74 -5.65
CA SER A 55 -17.54 -5.44 -5.84
C SER A 55 -17.81 -4.00 -6.28
N GLY A 56 -16.79 -3.12 -6.22
CA GLY A 56 -16.92 -1.70 -6.55
C GLY A 56 -17.30 -0.82 -5.37
N ASP A 57 -17.33 -1.38 -4.15
CA ASP A 57 -17.70 -0.63 -2.96
C ASP A 57 -16.61 0.37 -2.55
N LYS A 58 -17.07 1.40 -1.83
CA LYS A 58 -16.21 2.43 -1.25
C LYS A 58 -15.92 2.08 0.20
N ILE A 59 -14.64 2.03 0.56
CA ILE A 59 -14.17 1.75 1.91
C ILE A 59 -13.65 3.04 2.53
N THR A 60 -14.14 3.40 3.71
CA THR A 60 -13.62 4.52 4.49
C THR A 60 -13.05 3.99 5.80
N LEU A 61 -11.74 4.16 5.98
CA LEU A 61 -11.00 3.80 7.20
C LEU A 61 -10.66 5.09 7.95
N PRO A 62 -11.35 5.40 9.06
CA PRO A 62 -11.07 6.59 9.85
C PRO A 62 -9.59 6.69 10.24
N GLY A 63 -9.00 7.86 10.06
CA GLY A 63 -7.58 8.10 10.34
C GLY A 63 -6.63 7.74 9.19
N ILE A 64 -6.93 6.72 8.39
CA ILE A 64 -6.10 6.32 7.25
C ILE A 64 -6.55 7.05 5.99
N GLY A 65 -7.81 6.91 5.60
CA GLY A 65 -8.35 7.51 4.38
C GLY A 65 -9.51 6.74 3.78
N THR A 66 -9.71 6.94 2.48
CA THR A 66 -10.82 6.34 1.74
C THR A 66 -10.31 5.70 0.46
N MET A 67 -10.72 4.46 0.22
CA MET A 67 -10.45 3.69 -0.99
C MET A 67 -11.73 3.56 -1.81
N ALA A 68 -11.64 3.80 -3.11
CA ALA A 68 -12.78 3.63 -4.02
C ALA A 68 -12.29 3.08 -5.36
N VAL A 69 -13.08 2.24 -6.00
CA VAL A 69 -12.81 1.84 -7.39
C VAL A 69 -13.27 2.93 -8.33
N VAL A 70 -12.40 3.27 -9.28
CA VAL A 70 -12.67 4.23 -10.34
C VAL A 70 -12.49 3.52 -11.67
N ASP A 71 -13.55 3.49 -12.46
CA ASP A 71 -13.49 3.02 -13.83
C ASP A 71 -12.77 4.04 -14.69
N ARG A 72 -11.76 3.58 -15.44
CA ARG A 72 -11.16 4.39 -16.50
C ARG A 72 -11.85 4.01 -17.80
N PRO A 73 -12.63 4.91 -18.43
CA PRO A 73 -13.26 4.62 -19.70
C PRO A 73 -12.17 4.28 -20.71
N SER A 74 -12.38 3.23 -21.50
CA SER A 74 -11.46 2.87 -22.57
C SER A 74 -11.38 4.07 -23.52
N ARG A 75 -10.22 4.71 -23.58
CA ARG A 75 -9.99 5.72 -24.60
C ARG A 75 -9.73 4.93 -25.87
N ARG A 76 -10.66 4.98 -26.83
CA ARG A 76 -10.37 4.52 -28.20
C ARG A 76 -9.15 5.28 -28.68
N GLU A 77 -8.01 4.60 -28.76
CA GLU A 77 -6.91 5.07 -29.60
C GLU A 77 -7.48 5.17 -31.03
N ARG A 78 -7.33 6.33 -31.66
CA ARG A 78 -7.70 6.51 -33.06
C ARG A 78 -6.71 5.70 -33.90
N HIS A 79 -6.94 4.40 -34.02
CA HIS A 79 -6.22 3.56 -34.99
C HIS A 79 -6.66 3.96 -36.40
N PRO A 80 -5.74 4.40 -37.28
CA PRO A 80 -6.06 4.82 -38.64
C PRO A 80 -6.36 3.66 -39.59
N GLN A 81 -6.26 2.41 -39.15
CA GLN A 81 -6.63 1.22 -39.93
C GLN A 81 -7.50 0.27 -39.08
N PRO A 82 -8.73 -0.04 -39.52
CA PRO A 82 -9.63 -0.96 -38.83
C PRO A 82 -9.33 -2.41 -39.24
N GLY A 83 -9.28 -3.34 -38.28
CA GLY A 83 -9.11 -4.75 -38.62
C GLY A 83 -9.15 -5.75 -37.47
N GLN A 84 -8.87 -5.34 -36.24
CA GLN A 84 -9.05 -6.20 -35.06
C GLN A 84 -9.51 -5.32 -33.89
N GLU A 85 -10.83 -5.18 -33.72
CA GLU A 85 -11.41 -4.61 -32.50
C GLU A 85 -11.12 -5.57 -31.34
N GLN A 86 -9.95 -5.44 -30.71
CA GLN A 86 -9.80 -5.92 -29.35
C GLN A 86 -10.50 -4.91 -28.44
N GLU A 87 -11.61 -5.33 -27.82
CA GLU A 87 -12.22 -4.59 -26.71
C GLU A 87 -11.13 -4.33 -25.67
N PHE A 88 -10.72 -3.08 -25.51
CA PHE A 88 -9.85 -2.68 -24.41
C PHE A 88 -10.65 -2.85 -23.13
N LEU A 89 -10.43 -3.98 -22.43
CA LEU A 89 -10.96 -4.29 -21.11
C LEU A 89 -10.88 -3.04 -20.23
N THR A 90 -12.04 -2.53 -19.81
CA THR A 90 -12.15 -1.39 -18.89
C THR A 90 -11.24 -1.62 -17.69
N ARG A 91 -10.17 -0.84 -17.57
CA ARG A 91 -9.20 -0.99 -16.49
C ARG A 91 -9.77 -0.32 -15.24
N ARG A 92 -10.18 -1.12 -14.26
CA ARG A 92 -10.57 -0.65 -12.93
C ARG A 92 -9.32 -0.31 -12.13
N LYS A 93 -9.30 0.85 -11.47
CA LYS A 93 -8.20 1.25 -10.58
C LYS A 93 -8.75 1.59 -9.19
N VAL A 94 -8.01 1.23 -8.16
CA VAL A 94 -8.30 1.70 -6.79
C VAL A 94 -7.70 3.09 -6.64
N LYS A 95 -8.53 4.07 -6.26
CA LYS A 95 -8.12 5.41 -5.85
C LYS A 95 -8.12 5.46 -4.33
N PHE A 96 -6.96 5.77 -3.74
CA PHE A 96 -6.86 6.08 -2.32
C PHE A 96 -6.84 7.60 -2.10
N SER A 97 -7.62 8.06 -1.14
CA SER A 97 -7.67 9.46 -0.68
C SER A 97 -7.24 9.50 0.78
N PRO A 98 -6.01 9.96 1.09
CA PRO A 98 -5.51 10.02 2.46
C PRO A 98 -6.39 10.87 3.37
N GLY A 99 -6.67 10.35 4.57
CA GLY A 99 -7.42 11.05 5.62
C GLY A 99 -6.60 12.18 6.25
N LYS A 100 -7.27 13.07 7.00
CA LYS A 100 -6.63 14.20 7.67
C LYS A 100 -5.52 13.75 8.61
N ARG A 101 -5.77 12.75 9.47
CA ARG A 101 -4.76 12.23 10.42
C ARG A 101 -3.49 11.74 9.72
N LEU A 102 -3.61 11.00 8.62
CA LEU A 102 -2.46 10.56 7.84
C LEU A 102 -1.70 11.74 7.21
N LYS A 103 -2.42 12.72 6.64
CA LYS A 103 -1.78 13.93 6.08
C LYS A 103 -1.07 14.76 7.14
N ASP A 104 -1.72 14.97 8.29
CA ASP A 104 -1.15 15.74 9.41
C ASP A 104 0.11 15.03 9.93
N ALA A 105 0.08 13.71 10.11
CA ALA A 105 1.24 12.93 10.55
C ALA A 105 2.43 13.06 9.59
N LEU A 106 2.19 13.07 8.27
CA LEU A 106 3.22 13.27 7.25
C LEU A 106 3.75 14.71 7.21
N MET A 107 2.89 15.71 7.44
CA MET A 107 3.31 17.11 7.50
C MET A 107 4.05 17.45 8.78
N SER A 108 3.78 16.73 9.87
CA SER A 108 4.42 16.94 11.17
C SER A 108 5.70 16.13 11.39
N LEU A 109 6.04 15.19 10.50
CA LEU A 109 7.26 14.38 10.62
C LEU A 109 8.20 14.54 9.43
N ASP A 110 9.37 15.10 9.71
CA ASP A 110 10.67 14.70 9.14
C ASP A 110 10.93 13.21 9.47
N PHE A 111 10.17 12.28 8.88
CA PHE A 111 10.24 10.85 9.20
C PHE A 111 11.63 10.22 8.92
N ILE A 112 12.52 10.95 8.23
CA ILE A 112 13.87 10.51 7.89
C ILE A 112 14.91 10.85 8.98
N THR A 113 14.68 11.84 9.86
CA THR A 113 15.74 12.32 10.77
C THR A 113 15.72 11.70 12.17
N ARG A 114 14.78 10.79 12.48
CA ARG A 114 14.58 10.32 13.86
C ARG A 114 15.43 9.10 14.26
N ASP A 115 16.10 8.45 13.31
CA ASP A 115 16.97 7.30 13.57
C ASP A 115 18.48 7.64 13.56
N LEU A 116 18.83 8.93 13.70
CA LEU A 116 20.23 9.42 13.73
C LEU A 116 20.67 10.06 15.07
N GLU A 117 19.92 9.87 16.16
CA GLU A 117 20.37 10.24 17.53
C GLU A 117 20.45 9.03 18.47
#